data_AF-A0A9E2K439-F1
#
_entry.id   AF-A0A9E2K439-F1
#
_cell.length_a   1.000
_cell.length_b   1.000
_cell.length_c   1.000
_cell.angle_alpha   90.00
_cell.angle_beta   90.00
_cell.angle_gamma   90.00
#
_symmetry.space_group_name_H-M   'P 1'
#
loop_
_entity.id
_entity.type
_entity.pdbx_description
1 polymer ?
#
loop_
_entity_poly.entity_id
_entity_poly.type
_entity_poly.pdbx_seq_one_letter_code
_entity_poly.pdbx_strand_id
1 'polypeptide(L)'
;MKRGDRVPDFELPDQTGKARSLTGLLADGPVVLFFYPAAMTPGCTKEACHFRDLATDFAAVGATPVGISCDGVDKQARFSDSQRFGYPLLSDSSGSVAETFGVKRGLLGKFLPVKRTTFVIDTDRTVLDVIASEINMDTHADRALEVLRAR
;
A
#
# COMPACT_ATOMS: atom_id res chain seq x y z
N MET A 1 4.74 -5.07 -12.00
CA MET A 1 5.13 -3.64 -12.10
C MET A 1 6.57 -3.47 -11.64
N LYS A 2 7.33 -2.53 -12.22
CA LYS A 2 8.72 -2.18 -11.84
C LYS A 2 8.92 -0.66 -11.90
N ARG A 3 10.08 -0.18 -11.40
CA ARG A 3 10.49 1.23 -11.51
C ARG A 3 10.39 1.73 -12.96
N GLY A 4 9.84 2.94 -13.13
CA GLY A 4 9.64 3.60 -14.42
C GLY A 4 8.34 3.22 -15.14
N ASP A 5 7.65 2.16 -14.72
CA ASP A 5 6.33 1.83 -15.28
C ASP A 5 5.30 2.88 -14.85
N ARG A 6 4.32 3.14 -15.73
CA ARG A 6 3.15 3.95 -15.39
C ARG A 6 2.03 3.06 -14.87
N VAL A 7 1.55 3.35 -13.66
CA VAL A 7 0.47 2.61 -13.02
C VAL A 7 -0.88 2.97 -13.67
N PRO A 8 -1.67 1.99 -14.15
CA PRO A 8 -3.05 2.23 -14.57
C PRO A 8 -3.88 2.80 -13.42
N ASP A 9 -4.86 3.64 -13.72
CA ASP A 9 -5.77 4.08 -12.66
C ASP A 9 -6.63 2.90 -12.20
N PHE A 10 -7.00 2.89 -10.93
CA PHE A 10 -7.87 1.89 -10.33
C PHE A 10 -8.75 2.57 -9.28
N GLU A 11 -9.83 1.92 -8.89
CA GLU A 11 -10.71 2.36 -7.81
C GLU A 11 -11.01 1.19 -6.87
N LEU A 12 -10.81 1.41 -5.57
CA LEU A 12 -11.11 0.44 -4.52
C LEU A 12 -11.77 1.14 -3.32
N PRO A 13 -12.62 0.43 -2.55
CA PRO A 13 -13.12 0.95 -1.29
C PRO A 13 -11.98 1.01 -0.25
N ASP A 14 -11.94 2.10 0.51
CA ASP A 14 -11.12 2.21 1.72
C ASP A 14 -11.79 1.53 2.93
N GLN A 15 -11.18 1.65 4.10
CA GLN A 15 -11.66 1.04 5.34
C GLN A 15 -13.02 1.57 5.82
N THR A 16 -13.53 2.66 5.23
CA THR A 16 -14.86 3.21 5.51
C THR A 16 -15.90 2.83 4.45
N GLY A 17 -15.48 2.06 3.43
CA GLY A 17 -16.30 1.74 2.25
C GLY A 17 -16.34 2.85 1.21
N LYS A 18 -15.62 3.96 1.41
CA LYS A 18 -15.56 5.05 0.43
C LYS A 18 -14.64 4.65 -0.72
N ALA A 19 -15.13 4.82 -1.95
CA ALA A 19 -14.32 4.62 -3.15
C ALA A 19 -13.13 5.60 -3.20
N ARG A 20 -11.93 5.09 -3.45
CA ARG A 20 -10.69 5.86 -3.65
C ARG A 20 -10.07 5.44 -4.97
N SER A 21 -9.85 6.40 -5.85
CA SER A 21 -9.06 6.19 -7.07
C SER A 21 -7.59 6.49 -6.82
N LEU A 22 -6.69 5.85 -7.57
CA LEU A 22 -5.26 6.17 -7.51
C LEU A 22 -5.02 7.65 -7.87
N THR A 23 -5.66 8.14 -8.93
CA THR A 23 -5.57 9.56 -9.30
C THR A 23 -6.03 10.49 -8.18
N GLY A 24 -7.11 10.14 -7.46
CA GLY A 24 -7.58 10.91 -6.32
C GLY A 24 -6.63 10.87 -5.12
N LEU A 25 -5.97 9.73 -4.87
CA LEU A 25 -4.96 9.59 -3.82
C LEU A 25 -3.67 10.37 -4.13
N LEU A 26 -3.36 10.58 -5.41
CA LEU A 26 -2.19 11.31 -5.88
C LEU A 26 -2.40 12.83 -6.00
N ALA A 27 -3.59 13.34 -5.68
CA ALA A 27 -3.94 14.75 -5.92
C ALA A 27 -3.06 15.74 -5.13
N ASP A 28 -2.66 15.36 -3.91
CA ASP A 28 -1.88 16.21 -3.00
C ASP A 28 -0.38 15.84 -2.97
N GLY A 29 0.02 14.78 -3.69
CA GLY A 29 1.41 14.35 -3.76
C GLY A 29 1.60 12.85 -3.98
N PRO A 30 2.85 12.35 -3.92
CA PRO A 30 3.16 10.94 -4.14
C PRO A 30 2.47 10.00 -3.14
N VAL A 31 2.19 8.78 -3.59
CA VAL A 31 1.61 7.71 -2.76
C VAL A 31 2.63 6.61 -2.55
N VAL A 32 2.73 6.13 -1.31
CA VAL A 32 3.47 4.90 -0.99
C VAL A 32 2.47 3.78 -0.80
N LEU A 33 2.22 3.02 -1.87
CA LEU A 33 1.24 1.94 -1.90
C LEU A 33 1.89 0.63 -1.45
N PHE A 34 1.57 0.17 -0.24
CA PHE A 34 2.17 -1.06 0.33
C PHE A 34 1.16 -2.21 0.40
N PHE A 35 1.46 -3.27 -0.35
CA PHE A 35 0.72 -4.52 -0.34
C PHE A 35 1.17 -5.39 0.83
N TYR A 36 0.24 -5.78 1.69
CA TYR A 36 0.51 -6.70 2.79
C TYR A 36 -0.33 -7.99 2.66
N PRO A 37 0.23 -9.16 3.03
CA PRO A 37 -0.45 -10.45 2.89
C PRO A 37 -1.80 -10.54 3.63
N ALA A 38 -1.85 -10.12 4.89
CA ALA A 38 -3.06 -10.23 5.72
C ALA A 38 -3.03 -9.24 6.90
N ALA A 39 -4.08 -8.43 7.01
CA ALA A 39 -4.34 -7.53 8.11
C ALA A 39 -4.33 -8.26 9.47
N MET A 40 -3.90 -7.54 10.51
CA MET A 40 -3.83 -7.99 11.90
C MET A 40 -2.85 -9.15 12.18
N THR A 41 -2.07 -9.61 11.20
CA THR A 41 -0.96 -10.54 11.44
C THR A 41 0.26 -9.80 12.01
N PRO A 42 1.14 -10.45 12.81
CA PRO A 42 2.23 -9.74 13.49
C PRO A 42 3.17 -8.95 12.55
N GLY A 43 3.59 -9.55 11.43
CA GLY A 43 4.44 -8.88 10.45
C GLY A 43 3.77 -7.69 9.77
N CYS A 44 2.52 -7.86 9.31
CA CYS A 44 1.78 -6.76 8.66
C CYS A 44 1.40 -5.66 9.64
N THR A 45 1.16 -6.00 10.91
CA THR A 45 0.95 -5.03 11.99
C THR A 45 2.22 -4.23 12.24
N LYS A 46 3.38 -4.89 12.29
CA LYS A 46 4.68 -4.21 12.43
C LYS A 46 4.93 -3.25 11.27
N GLU A 47 4.78 -3.70 10.03
CA GLU A 47 4.96 -2.86 8.83
C GLU A 47 4.03 -1.64 8.84
N ALA A 48 2.72 -1.86 9.04
CA ALA A 48 1.74 -0.78 9.01
C ALA A 48 1.94 0.20 10.19
N CYS A 49 2.25 -0.28 11.38
CA CYS A 49 2.59 0.59 12.51
C CYS A 49 3.84 1.43 12.21
N HIS A 50 4.85 0.88 11.54
CA HIS A 50 6.04 1.64 11.16
C HIS A 50 5.71 2.77 10.17
N PHE A 51 4.85 2.52 9.18
CA PHE A 51 4.32 3.58 8.31
C PHE A 51 3.58 4.68 9.09
N ARG A 52 2.78 4.31 10.08
CA ARG A 52 2.08 5.26 10.96
C ARG A 52 3.08 6.09 11.77
N ASP A 53 4.09 5.45 12.35
CA ASP A 53 5.05 6.10 13.22
C ASP A 53 5.93 7.10 12.44
N LEU A 54 6.11 6.90 11.13
CA LEU A 54 6.77 7.81 10.20
C LEU A 54 5.83 8.79 9.48
N ALA A 55 4.57 8.94 9.91
CA ALA A 55 3.59 9.79 9.22
C ALA A 55 4.06 11.26 9.07
N THR A 56 4.73 11.82 10.08
CA THR A 56 5.28 13.19 10.02
C THR A 56 6.38 13.30 8.96
N ASP A 57 7.24 12.30 8.82
CA ASP A 57 8.29 12.28 7.81
C ASP A 57 7.74 12.17 6.39
N PHE A 58 6.72 11.34 6.17
CA PHE A 58 6.02 11.26 4.89
C PHE A 58 5.31 12.56 4.55
N ALA A 59 4.65 13.20 5.52
CA ALA A 59 4.04 14.51 5.32
C ALA A 59 5.06 15.60 4.97
N ALA A 60 6.26 15.57 5.57
CA ALA A 60 7.33 16.52 5.29
C ALA A 60 7.86 16.44 3.84
N VAL A 61 7.74 15.28 3.18
CA VAL A 61 8.07 15.08 1.77
C VAL A 61 6.84 15.12 0.85
N GLY A 62 5.67 15.52 1.39
CA GLY A 62 4.42 15.64 0.64
C GLY A 62 3.84 14.31 0.16
N ALA A 63 4.14 13.19 0.84
CA ALA A 63 3.69 11.86 0.43
C ALA A 63 2.71 11.25 1.43
N THR A 64 1.86 10.35 0.94
CA THR A 64 0.86 9.64 1.76
C THR A 64 1.04 8.12 1.69
N PRO A 65 1.24 7.42 2.81
CA PRO A 65 1.16 5.96 2.86
C PRO A 65 -0.26 5.47 2.57
N VAL A 66 -0.39 4.41 1.78
CA VAL A 66 -1.67 3.74 1.51
C VAL A 66 -1.47 2.24 1.59
N GLY A 67 -2.16 1.60 2.53
CA GLY A 67 -2.10 0.15 2.66
C GLY A 67 -3.11 -0.54 1.75
N ILE A 68 -2.80 -1.72 1.23
CA ILE A 68 -3.71 -2.49 0.38
C ILE A 68 -3.54 -3.99 0.62
N SER A 69 -4.65 -4.72 0.65
CA SER A 69 -4.64 -6.18 0.70
C SER A 69 -5.94 -6.76 0.13
N CYS A 70 -6.01 -8.08 0.02
CA CYS A 70 -7.23 -8.79 -0.37
C CYS A 70 -8.24 -8.97 0.79
N ASP A 71 -7.95 -8.47 1.99
CA ASP A 71 -8.91 -8.47 3.09
C ASP A 71 -10.10 -7.55 2.79
N GLY A 72 -11.30 -7.97 3.19
CA GLY A 72 -12.53 -7.19 3.03
C GLY A 72 -12.54 -5.90 3.87
N VAL A 73 -13.36 -4.92 3.45
CA VAL A 73 -13.50 -3.60 4.09
C VAL A 73 -13.65 -3.68 5.61
N ASP A 74 -14.50 -4.56 6.13
CA ASP A 74 -14.72 -4.72 7.59
C ASP A 74 -13.44 -5.09 8.35
N LYS A 75 -12.57 -5.91 7.75
CA LYS A 75 -11.31 -6.30 8.37
C LYS A 75 -10.28 -5.17 8.28
N GLN A 76 -10.28 -4.41 7.19
CA GLN A 76 -9.48 -3.19 7.07
C GLN A 76 -9.90 -2.13 8.09
N ALA A 77 -11.21 -1.97 8.32
CA ALA A 77 -11.76 -1.07 9.34
C ALA A 77 -11.25 -1.44 10.74
N ARG A 78 -11.44 -2.70 11.14
CA ARG A 78 -10.96 -3.19 12.45
C ARG A 78 -9.46 -3.02 12.61
N PHE A 79 -8.69 -3.28 11.56
CA PHE A 79 -7.24 -3.12 11.61
C PHE A 79 -6.84 -1.65 11.80
N SER A 80 -7.43 -0.75 11.00
CA SER A 80 -7.24 0.70 11.10
C SER A 80 -7.61 1.24 12.48
N ASP A 81 -8.76 0.84 13.02
CA ASP A 81 -9.24 1.29 14.33
C ASP A 81 -8.33 0.80 15.47
N SER A 82 -7.94 -0.48 15.42
CA SER A 82 -7.11 -1.10 16.46
C SER A 82 -5.72 -0.48 16.57
N GLN A 83 -5.14 -0.05 15.44
CA GLN A 83 -3.78 0.48 15.38
C GLN A 83 -3.72 2.00 15.16
N ARG A 84 -4.87 2.66 14.95
CA ARG A 84 -5.01 4.11 14.75
C ARG A 84 -4.09 4.64 13.63
N PHE A 85 -4.14 4.03 12.46
CA PHE A 85 -3.17 4.30 11.39
C PHE A 85 -3.19 5.73 10.84
N GLY A 86 -4.36 6.38 10.79
CA GLY A 86 -4.46 7.76 10.27
C GLY A 86 -4.27 7.91 8.75
N TYR A 87 -4.11 6.80 8.02
CA TYR A 87 -4.03 6.78 6.56
C TYR A 87 -4.95 5.69 5.95
N PRO A 88 -5.23 5.72 4.64
CA PRO A 88 -6.16 4.79 3.99
C PRO A 88 -5.65 3.35 3.94
N LEU A 89 -6.56 2.39 4.17
CA LEU A 89 -6.38 0.98 3.86
C LEU A 89 -7.41 0.55 2.80
N LEU A 90 -6.95 0.12 1.64
CA LEU A 90 -7.79 -0.31 0.53
C LEU A 90 -8.09 -1.81 0.61
N SER A 91 -9.32 -2.18 0.22
CA SER A 91 -9.75 -3.58 0.09
C SER A 91 -9.78 -3.98 -1.39
N ASP A 92 -8.80 -4.79 -1.81
CA ASP A 92 -8.74 -5.43 -3.14
C ASP A 92 -9.28 -6.87 -3.06
N SER A 93 -10.53 -7.01 -2.68
CA SER A 93 -11.15 -8.33 -2.41
C SER A 93 -11.14 -9.28 -3.63
N SER A 94 -11.13 -8.75 -4.85
CA SER A 94 -11.00 -9.54 -6.08
C SER A 94 -9.54 -9.89 -6.43
N GLY A 95 -8.57 -9.19 -5.83
CA GLY A 95 -7.15 -9.27 -6.18
C GLY A 95 -6.81 -8.67 -7.54
N SER A 96 -7.71 -7.89 -8.15
CA SER A 96 -7.53 -7.34 -9.50
C SER A 96 -6.41 -6.30 -9.57
N VAL A 97 -6.27 -5.47 -8.53
CA VAL A 97 -5.20 -4.49 -8.44
C VAL A 97 -3.88 -5.21 -8.13
N ALA A 98 -3.89 -6.16 -7.20
CA ALA A 98 -2.74 -7.02 -6.92
C ALA A 98 -2.24 -7.76 -8.18
N GLU A 99 -3.13 -8.16 -9.08
CA GLU A 99 -2.78 -8.78 -10.37
C GLU A 99 -2.09 -7.80 -11.30
N THR A 100 -2.62 -6.57 -11.43
CA THR A 100 -2.03 -5.50 -12.24
C THR A 100 -0.62 -5.15 -11.75
N PHE A 101 -0.41 -5.13 -10.43
CA PHE A 101 0.91 -4.88 -9.85
C PHE A 101 1.85 -6.10 -9.93
N GLY A 102 1.33 -7.30 -10.22
CA GLY A 102 2.11 -8.55 -10.31
C GLY A 102 2.43 -9.19 -8.96
N VAL A 103 1.64 -8.87 -7.92
CA VAL A 103 1.85 -9.30 -6.53
C VAL A 103 0.81 -10.32 -6.06
N LYS A 104 -0.25 -10.58 -6.83
CA LYS A 104 -1.21 -11.65 -6.57
C LYS A 104 -0.51 -13.01 -6.51
N ARG A 105 -0.81 -13.81 -5.47
CA ARG A 105 -0.37 -15.21 -5.38
C ARG A 105 -1.53 -16.14 -5.73
N GLY A 106 -1.19 -17.28 -6.31
CA GLY A 106 -2.15 -18.35 -6.63
C GLY A 106 -2.38 -18.53 -8.12
N LEU A 107 -2.64 -19.79 -8.49
CA LEU A 107 -3.12 -20.22 -9.80
C LEU A 107 -4.37 -21.08 -9.52
N LEU A 108 -5.35 -21.10 -10.43
CA LEU A 108 -6.49 -22.03 -10.39
C LEU A 108 -7.34 -21.95 -9.09
N GLY A 109 -7.89 -20.77 -8.78
CA GLY A 109 -8.97 -20.63 -7.78
C GLY A 109 -8.55 -20.68 -6.30
N LYS A 110 -7.27 -20.88 -5.97
CA LYS A 110 -6.77 -20.71 -4.60
C LYS A 110 -6.42 -19.25 -4.34
N PHE A 111 -7.24 -18.57 -3.54
CA PHE A 111 -6.91 -17.25 -3.00
C PHE A 111 -5.75 -17.41 -2.01
N LEU A 112 -4.55 -17.02 -2.43
CA LEU A 112 -3.39 -16.90 -1.55
C LEU A 112 -3.18 -15.42 -1.20
N PRO A 113 -2.67 -15.12 0.00
CA PRO A 113 -2.24 -13.77 0.37
C PRO A 113 -1.30 -13.18 -0.68
N VAL A 114 -1.40 -11.88 -0.96
CA VAL A 114 -0.49 -11.18 -1.88
C VAL A 114 0.97 -11.29 -1.43
N LYS A 115 1.91 -11.12 -2.37
CA LYS A 115 3.33 -10.87 -2.05
C LYS A 115 3.44 -9.55 -1.30
N ARG A 116 4.28 -9.49 -0.27
CA ARG A 116 4.55 -8.23 0.42
C ARG A 116 5.39 -7.36 -0.50
N THR A 117 4.85 -6.22 -0.91
CA THR A 117 5.54 -5.34 -1.86
C THR A 117 5.05 -3.91 -1.74
N THR A 118 5.98 -2.95 -1.67
CA THR A 118 5.67 -1.51 -1.66
C THR A 118 6.07 -0.88 -2.97
N PHE A 119 5.20 -0.01 -3.49
CA PHE A 119 5.43 0.81 -4.67
C PHE A 119 5.39 2.28 -4.26
N VAL A 120 6.47 3.01 -4.55
CA VAL A 120 6.47 4.46 -4.44
C VAL A 120 5.99 5.01 -5.78
N ILE A 121 4.88 5.74 -5.79
CA ILE A 121 4.18 6.18 -7.00
C ILE A 121 4.12 7.70 -7.02
N ASP A 122 4.66 8.31 -8.07
CA ASP A 122 4.63 9.76 -8.25
C ASP A 122 3.28 10.25 -8.80
N THR A 123 3.04 11.56 -8.76
CA THR A 123 1.78 12.21 -9.15
C THR A 123 1.40 12.00 -10.62
N ASP A 124 2.36 11.69 -11.48
CA ASP A 124 2.11 11.32 -12.89
C ASP A 124 1.74 9.83 -13.08
N ARG A 125 1.67 9.07 -11.97
CA ARG A 125 1.50 7.61 -11.87
C ARG A 125 2.76 6.79 -12.19
N THR A 126 3.93 7.40 -12.26
CA THR A 126 5.20 6.67 -12.47
C THR A 126 5.65 5.98 -11.19
N VAL A 127 6.08 4.73 -11.28
CA VAL A 127 6.70 4.00 -10.15
C VAL A 127 8.14 4.49 -9.94
N LEU A 128 8.38 5.17 -8.82
CA LEU A 128 9.70 5.66 -8.42
C LEU A 128 10.58 4.57 -7.82
N ASP A 129 10.03 3.61 -7.08
CA ASP A 129 10.78 2.44 -6.60
C ASP A 129 9.84 1.29 -6.19
N VAL A 130 10.41 0.09 -6.05
CA VAL A 130 9.72 -1.13 -5.62
C VAL A 130 10.50 -1.83 -4.50
N ILE A 131 9.87 -2.04 -3.35
CA ILE A 131 10.44 -2.72 -2.19
C ILE A 131 9.74 -4.06 -1.99
N ALA A 132 10.45 -5.18 -2.16
CA ALA A 132 9.87 -6.53 -2.19
C ALA A 132 10.37 -7.47 -1.07
N SER A 133 10.70 -6.91 0.10
CA SER A 133 11.14 -7.70 1.25
C SER A 133 9.98 -8.50 1.85
N GLU A 134 10.14 -9.81 2.03
CA GLU A 134 9.11 -10.65 2.67
C GLU A 134 9.34 -10.80 4.20
N ILE A 135 10.51 -10.40 4.70
CA ILE A 135 10.98 -10.71 6.06
C ILE A 135 11.37 -9.48 6.89
N ASN A 136 11.86 -8.42 6.27
CA ASN A 136 12.14 -7.15 6.93
C ASN A 136 10.96 -6.21 6.68
N MET A 137 10.21 -5.90 7.74
CA MET A 137 8.98 -5.08 7.65
C MET A 137 9.32 -3.59 7.58
N ASP A 138 10.34 -3.16 8.32
CA ASP A 138 10.65 -1.74 8.53
C ASP A 138 11.22 -1.11 7.23
N THR A 139 11.98 -1.91 6.47
CA THR A 139 12.59 -1.49 5.19
C THR A 139 11.59 -0.96 4.18
N HIS A 140 10.31 -1.31 4.27
CA HIS A 140 9.28 -0.84 3.34
C HIS A 140 9.03 0.65 3.47
N ALA A 141 8.92 1.15 4.70
CA ALA A 141 8.72 2.58 4.94
C ALA A 141 10.04 3.35 4.83
N ASP A 142 11.12 2.81 5.40
CA ASP A 142 12.44 3.46 5.40
C ASP A 142 12.92 3.75 3.98
N ARG A 143 12.90 2.74 3.11
CA ARG A 143 13.36 2.88 1.74
C ARG A 143 12.42 3.74 0.90
N ALA A 144 11.11 3.66 1.13
CA ALA A 144 10.16 4.54 0.45
C ALA A 144 10.44 6.01 0.78
N LEU A 145 10.72 6.32 2.05
CA LEU A 145 11.06 7.67 2.50
C LEU A 145 12.41 8.14 1.94
N GLU A 146 13.42 7.28 1.87
CA GLU A 146 14.70 7.58 1.20
C GLU A 146 14.50 7.97 -0.27
N VAL A 147 13.68 7.22 -1.00
CA VAL A 147 13.38 7.48 -2.41
C VAL A 147 12.70 8.84 -2.56
N LEU A 148 11.73 9.15 -1.70
CA LEU A 148 10.99 10.42 -1.74
C LEU A 148 11.87 11.62 -1.38
N ARG A 149 12.82 11.47 -0.45
CA ARG A 149 13.79 12.52 -0.10
C ARG A 149 14.79 12.82 -1.21
N ALA A 150 14.97 11.89 -2.15
CA ALA A 150 15.89 12.02 -3.28
C ALA A 150 15.21 12.39 -4.61
N ARG A 151 13.88 12.60 -4.58
CA ARG A 151 13.05 12.96 -5.74
C ARG A 151 13.25 14.41 -6.19
#